data_AF-A0A850P5D4-F1
#
_entry.id   AF-A0A850P5D4-F1
#
_cell.length_a   1.000
_cell.length_b   1.000
_cell.length_c   1.000
_cell.angle_alpha   90.00
_cell.angle_beta   90.00
_cell.angle_gamma   90.00
#
_symmetry.space_group_name_H-M   'P 1'
#
loop_
_entity.id
_entity.type
_entity.pdbx_description
1 polymer ?
#
loop_
_entity_poly.entity_id
_entity_poly.type
_entity_poly.pdbx_seq_one_letter_code
_entity_poly.pdbx_strand_id
1 'polypeptide(L)'
;MNAHAMLVHHTRYRYDRPVHLGPQTIRLHPVPGCRNILSHDMDIAPQPCTRAWGQDTFGNRIARVTFPERVTHFDITIRLATDQTPINPFLFTLAPSARHWPAGGACDDPALAPYRLTANDGPDGAPTPLLDAFVREWRARLPCPTLDLLVELTRAIAARITYRIRPEAGVWSPEETLSHAAGSCRDTAWLLIAVLRRLGFAARFVSGYLFQPDLNAQGRLGCDLHAWAQAHVPGAGWIGLDTTSGLLAAQGHIPLAVATTPQQAAPVSGLLDRCVATFEAVMETVPLSPVADMASTPRRAIHPS
;
A
#
# COMPACT_ATOMS: atom_id res chain seq x y z
N MET A 1 -22.56 -13.59 1.42
CA MET A 1 -21.48 -14.57 1.24
C MET A 1 -20.21 -13.93 1.73
N ASN A 2 -19.65 -14.39 2.85
CA ASN A 2 -18.34 -13.93 3.31
C ASN A 2 -17.30 -14.56 2.37
N ALA A 3 -16.75 -13.78 1.45
CA ALA A 3 -15.77 -14.26 0.50
C ALA A 3 -14.40 -14.27 1.20
N HIS A 4 -14.07 -15.35 1.89
CA HIS A 4 -12.69 -15.55 2.32
C HIS A 4 -11.84 -15.88 1.09
N ALA A 5 -10.62 -15.35 1.03
CA ALA A 5 -9.68 -15.61 -0.05
C ALA A 5 -8.30 -15.94 0.52
N MET A 6 -7.61 -16.88 -0.10
CA MET A 6 -6.19 -17.14 0.10
C MET A 6 -5.41 -16.54 -1.06
N LEU A 7 -4.36 -15.82 -0.76
CA LEU A 7 -3.34 -15.35 -1.69
C LEU A 7 -2.07 -16.17 -1.49
N VAL A 8 -1.48 -16.60 -2.60
CA VAL A 8 -0.10 -17.07 -2.68
C VAL A 8 0.67 -16.08 -3.55
N HIS A 9 1.60 -15.34 -2.95
CA HIS A 9 2.48 -14.40 -3.66
C HIS A 9 3.90 -14.96 -3.66
N HIS A 10 4.46 -15.18 -4.84
CA HIS A 10 5.84 -15.54 -5.06
C HIS A 10 6.61 -14.36 -5.63
N THR A 11 7.68 -13.93 -4.95
CA THR A 11 8.69 -13.02 -5.49
C THR A 11 9.97 -13.80 -5.71
N ARG A 12 10.54 -13.78 -6.92
CA ARG A 12 11.74 -14.54 -7.27
C ARG A 12 12.77 -13.65 -7.92
N TYR A 13 13.97 -13.65 -7.36
CA TYR A 13 15.15 -13.04 -7.94
C TYR A 13 16.12 -14.14 -8.34
N ARG A 14 16.59 -14.14 -9.59
CA ARG A 14 17.68 -15.01 -10.04
C ARG A 14 18.86 -14.16 -10.46
N TYR A 15 20.05 -14.56 -10.05
CA TYR A 15 21.29 -13.84 -10.33
C TYR A 15 22.13 -14.64 -11.34
N ASP A 16 22.80 -13.93 -12.24
CA ASP A 16 23.69 -14.51 -13.26
C ASP A 16 24.92 -15.24 -12.67
N ARG A 17 25.24 -14.99 -11.40
CA ARG A 17 26.35 -15.58 -10.66
C ARG A 17 26.05 -15.61 -9.16
N PRO A 18 26.84 -16.35 -8.34
CA PRO A 18 26.77 -16.23 -6.90
C PRO A 18 27.11 -14.81 -6.42
N VAL A 19 26.18 -14.18 -5.71
CA VAL A 19 26.27 -12.81 -5.20
C VAL A 19 26.19 -12.78 -3.69
N HIS A 20 26.85 -11.81 -3.06
CA HIS A 20 26.51 -11.47 -1.68
C HIS A 20 25.24 -10.64 -1.66
N LEU A 21 24.24 -11.13 -0.92
CA LEU A 21 23.10 -10.33 -0.50
C LEU A 21 23.42 -9.76 0.87
N GLY A 22 23.54 -8.43 0.95
CA GLY A 22 23.54 -7.75 2.24
C GLY A 22 22.17 -7.89 2.92
N PRO A 23 21.98 -7.28 4.11
CA PRO A 23 20.70 -7.34 4.82
C PRO A 23 19.54 -6.89 3.92
N GLN A 24 18.59 -7.79 3.72
CA GLN A 24 17.34 -7.51 3.02
C GLN A 24 16.25 -7.18 4.03
N THR A 25 15.39 -6.24 3.67
CA THR A 25 14.19 -5.86 4.42
C THR A 25 12.97 -6.17 3.57
N ILE A 26 12.11 -7.05 4.06
CA ILE A 26 10.86 -7.46 3.41
C ILE A 26 9.69 -6.81 4.15
N ARG A 27 8.82 -6.14 3.38
CA ARG A 27 7.62 -5.40 3.82
C ARG A 27 6.34 -6.03 3.28
N LEU A 28 6.30 -7.35 3.22
CA LEU A 28 5.17 -8.14 2.69
C LEU A 28 4.30 -8.76 3.79
N HIS A 29 4.27 -8.12 4.97
CA HIS A 29 3.38 -8.46 6.06
C HIS A 29 2.35 -7.34 6.24
N PRO A 30 1.04 -7.63 6.39
CA PRO A 30 0.03 -6.61 6.65
C PRO A 30 0.39 -5.70 7.81
N VAL A 31 0.09 -4.40 7.67
CA VAL A 31 0.32 -3.42 8.74
C VAL A 31 -0.54 -3.76 9.97
N PRO A 32 -0.08 -3.41 11.19
CA PRO A 32 -0.87 -3.62 12.38
C PRO A 32 -2.25 -2.93 12.28
N GLY A 33 -3.30 -3.65 12.68
CA GLY A 33 -4.68 -3.13 12.67
C GLY A 33 -5.51 -3.45 11.42
N CYS A 34 -4.95 -4.14 10.42
CA CYS A 34 -5.73 -4.73 9.33
C CYS A 34 -6.71 -5.79 9.90
N ARG A 35 -8.00 -5.49 9.89
CA ARG A 35 -9.04 -6.34 10.51
C ARG A 35 -9.40 -7.57 9.70
N ASN A 36 -9.08 -7.57 8.41
CA ASN A 36 -9.46 -8.60 7.45
C ASN A 36 -8.40 -9.66 7.22
N ILE A 37 -7.40 -9.80 8.11
CA ILE A 37 -6.34 -10.82 7.98
C ILE A 37 -6.69 -12.01 8.87
N LEU A 38 -6.83 -13.19 8.26
CA LEU A 38 -7.12 -14.45 8.94
C LEU A 38 -5.82 -15.20 9.28
N SER A 39 -4.88 -15.23 8.34
CA SER A 39 -3.55 -15.80 8.57
C SER A 39 -2.52 -15.20 7.61
N HIS A 40 -1.25 -15.23 8.03
CA HIS A 40 -0.10 -14.81 7.24
C HIS A 40 1.07 -15.75 7.51
N ASP A 41 1.76 -16.14 6.45
CA ASP A 41 2.97 -16.93 6.52
C ASP A 41 3.98 -16.50 5.45
N MET A 42 5.27 -16.68 5.73
CA MET A 42 6.38 -16.24 4.87
C MET A 42 7.52 -17.24 4.87
N ASP A 43 7.78 -17.83 3.71
CA ASP A 43 8.96 -18.64 3.43
C ASP A 43 9.99 -17.86 2.65
N ILE A 44 11.26 -18.20 2.90
CA ILE A 44 12.41 -17.64 2.20
C ILE A 44 13.30 -18.78 1.73
N ALA A 45 13.80 -18.67 0.50
CA ALA A 45 14.87 -19.52 -0.02
C ALA A 45 15.98 -18.66 -0.65
N PRO A 46 17.25 -19.11 -0.64
CA PRO A 46 17.73 -20.42 -0.16
C PRO A 46 17.86 -20.52 1.37
N GLN A 47 18.05 -21.74 1.87
CA GLN A 47 18.44 -22.00 3.26
C GLN A 47 19.92 -22.42 3.33
N PRO A 48 20.63 -22.19 4.44
CA PRO A 48 20.17 -21.49 5.65
C PRO A 48 20.11 -19.97 5.47
N CYS A 49 19.09 -19.34 6.02
CA CYS A 49 19.01 -17.87 6.15
C CYS A 49 18.66 -17.49 7.59
N THR A 50 19.12 -16.32 8.04
CA THR A 50 18.66 -15.74 9.30
C THR A 50 17.51 -14.79 9.01
N ARG A 51 16.38 -14.99 9.70
CA ARG A 51 15.21 -14.10 9.62
C ARG A 51 14.91 -13.53 11.00
N ALA A 52 14.82 -12.21 11.08
CA ALA A 52 14.41 -11.49 12.28
C ALA A 52 13.21 -10.59 11.98
N TRP A 53 12.15 -10.72 12.77
CA TRP A 53 11.00 -9.83 12.68
C TRP A 53 11.22 -8.56 13.52
N GLY A 54 10.72 -7.43 13.03
CA GLY A 54 10.73 -6.18 13.77
C GLY A 54 9.71 -5.19 13.24
N GLN A 55 9.80 -3.95 13.72
CA GLN A 55 9.03 -2.82 13.22
C GLN A 55 9.98 -1.73 12.72
N ASP A 56 9.57 -1.03 11.65
CA ASP A 56 10.26 0.18 11.22
C ASP A 56 9.68 1.44 11.89
N THR A 57 10.24 2.61 11.56
CA THR A 57 9.83 3.91 12.12
C THR A 57 8.38 4.30 11.82
N PHE A 58 7.76 3.67 10.82
CA PHE A 58 6.37 3.92 10.44
C PHE A 58 5.41 2.91 11.09
N GLY A 59 5.93 1.96 11.88
CA GLY A 59 5.17 0.89 12.50
C GLY A 59 4.89 -0.29 11.56
N ASN A 60 5.51 -0.35 10.38
CA ASN A 60 5.36 -1.49 9.49
C ASN A 60 6.03 -2.72 10.09
N ARG A 61 5.39 -3.89 9.98
CA ARG A 61 6.01 -5.15 10.36
C ARG A 61 6.95 -5.61 9.26
N ILE A 62 8.24 -5.71 9.58
CA ILE A 62 9.29 -6.02 8.61
C ILE A 62 10.02 -7.30 8.98
N ALA A 63 10.39 -8.09 7.97
CA ALA A 63 11.34 -9.19 8.13
C ALA A 63 12.71 -8.75 7.61
N ARG A 64 13.73 -8.82 8.47
CA ARG A 64 15.12 -8.65 8.09
C ARG A 64 15.74 -10.01 7.81
N VAL A 65 16.35 -10.15 6.65
CA VAL A 65 16.89 -11.42 6.15
C VAL A 65 18.35 -11.25 5.78
N THR A 66 19.18 -12.17 6.23
CA THR A 66 20.60 -12.26 5.87
C THR A 66 20.97 -13.68 5.49
N PHE A 67 21.89 -13.80 4.53
CA PHE A 67 22.43 -15.08 4.08
C PHE A 67 23.89 -15.18 4.50
N PRO A 68 24.33 -16.33 5.07
CA PRO A 68 25.72 -16.51 5.46
C PRO A 68 26.65 -16.71 4.26
N GLU A 69 26.12 -17.24 3.15
CA GLU A 69 26.88 -17.56 1.94
C GLU A 69 26.37 -16.77 0.73
N ARG A 70 27.15 -16.79 -0.35
CA ARG A 70 26.72 -16.25 -1.64
C ARG A 70 25.54 -17.06 -2.18
N VAL A 71 24.58 -16.38 -2.78
CA VAL A 71 23.39 -17.02 -3.35
C VAL A 71 23.27 -16.77 -4.84
N THR A 72 22.63 -17.68 -5.55
CA THR A 72 22.26 -17.52 -6.97
C THR A 72 20.80 -17.10 -7.14
N HIS A 73 20.04 -17.07 -6.05
CA HIS A 73 18.66 -16.65 -6.05
C HIS A 73 18.19 -16.14 -4.69
N PHE A 74 17.05 -15.47 -4.70
CA PHE A 74 16.32 -15.07 -3.50
C PHE A 74 14.83 -15.20 -3.80
N ASP A 75 14.18 -16.15 -3.14
CA ASP A 75 12.76 -16.41 -3.33
C ASP A 75 12.00 -16.11 -2.03
N ILE A 76 10.92 -15.37 -2.15
CA ILE A 76 9.99 -15.04 -1.06
C ILE A 76 8.64 -15.61 -1.43
N THR A 77 8.05 -16.41 -0.54
CA THR A 77 6.70 -16.93 -0.72
C THR A 77 5.84 -16.47 0.44
N ILE A 78 4.77 -15.73 0.13
CA ILE A 78 3.77 -15.28 1.09
C ILE A 78 2.49 -16.08 0.89
N ARG A 79 1.94 -16.57 2.00
CA ARG A 79 0.59 -17.15 2.04
C ARG A 79 -0.26 -16.28 2.97
N LEU A 80 -1.35 -15.72 2.45
CA LEU A 80 -2.20 -14.78 3.18
C LEU A 80 -3.67 -15.17 3.02
N ALA A 81 -4.33 -15.52 4.12
CA ALA A 81 -5.78 -15.68 4.14
C ALA A 81 -6.44 -14.38 4.62
N THR A 82 -7.49 -13.95 3.93
CA THR A 82 -8.17 -12.68 4.20
C THR A 82 -9.69 -12.82 4.07
N ASP A 83 -10.41 -12.03 4.88
CA ASP A 83 -11.86 -11.84 4.77
C ASP A 83 -12.18 -10.68 3.82
N GLN A 84 -12.80 -10.98 2.67
CA GLN A 84 -13.18 -9.98 1.67
C GLN A 84 -14.65 -9.56 1.79
N THR A 85 -15.24 -9.70 2.98
CA THR A 85 -16.56 -9.14 3.28
C THR A 85 -16.56 -7.62 3.01
N PRO A 86 -17.49 -7.11 2.19
CA PRO A 86 -17.55 -5.70 1.87
C PRO A 86 -17.65 -4.80 3.10
N ILE A 87 -16.84 -3.74 3.12
CA ILE A 87 -16.90 -2.71 4.16
C ILE A 87 -17.40 -1.41 3.58
N ASN A 88 -18.04 -0.57 4.39
CA ASN A 88 -18.34 0.80 4.00
C ASN A 88 -17.08 1.66 4.17
N PRO A 89 -16.44 2.14 3.08
CA PRO A 89 -15.22 2.94 3.17
C PRO A 89 -15.45 4.33 3.78
N PHE A 90 -16.71 4.75 3.96
CA PHE A 90 -17.10 6.01 4.60
C PHE A 90 -17.47 5.85 6.09
N LEU A 91 -17.22 4.68 6.69
CA LEU A 91 -17.55 4.42 8.09
C LEU A 91 -16.53 5.05 9.05
N PHE A 92 -16.52 6.38 9.11
CA PHE A 92 -15.72 7.18 10.03
C PHE A 92 -16.43 8.50 10.36
N THR A 93 -15.95 9.21 11.38
CA THR A 93 -16.51 10.50 11.80
C THR A 93 -15.46 11.58 11.69
N LEU A 94 -15.76 12.67 10.99
CA LEU A 94 -14.88 13.84 10.97
C LEU A 94 -15.05 14.66 12.25
N ALA A 95 -13.93 15.11 12.83
CA ALA A 95 -13.97 16.11 13.88
C ALA A 95 -14.65 17.40 13.36
N PRO A 96 -15.36 18.17 14.18
CA PRO A 96 -16.05 19.39 13.75
C PRO A 96 -15.14 20.37 12.97
N SER A 97 -13.89 20.53 13.42
CA SER A 97 -12.88 21.39 12.79
C SER A 97 -12.39 20.90 11.42
N ALA A 98 -12.61 19.62 11.10
CA ALA A 98 -12.16 18.99 9.86
C ALA A 98 -13.30 18.71 8.88
N ARG A 99 -14.52 19.18 9.14
CA ARG A 99 -15.65 19.04 8.20
C ARG A 99 -15.46 19.88 6.94
N HIS A 100 -14.87 21.06 7.09
CA HIS A 100 -14.45 21.92 5.98
C HIS A 100 -12.94 22.11 6.06
N TRP A 101 -12.24 21.92 4.95
CA TRP A 101 -10.81 22.10 4.90
C TRP A 101 -10.48 23.58 4.69
N PRO A 102 -9.69 24.22 5.57
CA PRO A 102 -9.38 25.64 5.47
C PRO A 102 -8.28 25.89 4.43
N ALA A 103 -8.24 27.11 3.88
CA ALA A 103 -7.22 27.52 2.91
C ALA A 103 -5.77 27.45 3.45
N GLY A 104 -5.61 27.55 4.79
CA GLY A 104 -4.31 27.47 5.47
C GLY A 104 -3.88 26.06 5.91
N GLY A 105 -4.70 25.03 5.69
CA GLY A 105 -4.48 23.68 6.25
C GLY A 105 -5.10 23.51 7.65
N ALA A 106 -5.55 22.30 7.99
CA ALA A 106 -6.44 22.08 9.15
C ALA A 106 -5.77 21.57 10.43
N CYS A 107 -4.53 21.07 10.37
CA CYS A 107 -3.98 20.28 11.45
C CYS A 107 -2.49 20.55 11.66
N ASP A 108 -2.15 21.09 12.83
CA ASP A 108 -0.78 21.37 13.27
C ASP A 108 -0.23 20.31 14.23
N ASP A 109 -0.81 19.10 14.27
CA ASP A 109 -0.30 18.01 15.11
C ASP A 109 1.19 17.75 14.79
N PRO A 110 2.13 17.97 15.73
CA PRO A 110 3.56 17.79 15.49
C PRO A 110 3.91 16.37 15.07
N ALA A 111 3.17 15.35 15.52
CA ALA A 111 3.39 13.95 15.16
C ALA A 111 3.16 13.69 13.65
N LEU A 112 2.38 14.55 13.00
CA LEU A 112 2.09 14.46 11.57
C LEU A 112 3.04 15.27 10.69
N ALA A 113 3.94 16.07 11.27
CA ALA A 113 4.86 16.93 10.52
C ALA A 113 5.66 16.20 9.43
N PRO A 114 6.21 14.98 9.66
CA PRO A 114 6.93 14.25 8.62
C PRO A 114 6.09 13.93 7.37
N TYR A 115 4.77 13.81 7.53
CA TYR A 115 3.83 13.48 6.45
C TYR A 115 3.31 14.71 5.70
N ARG A 116 3.72 15.92 6.11
CA ARG A 116 3.42 17.19 5.41
C ARG A 116 4.60 17.70 4.58
N LEU A 117 5.74 17.03 4.62
CA LEU A 117 6.96 17.45 3.90
C LEU A 117 6.76 17.35 2.38
N THR A 118 6.90 18.48 1.69
CA THR A 118 6.85 18.61 0.22
C THR A 118 8.22 18.43 -0.44
N ALA A 119 9.22 17.93 0.31
CA ALA A 119 10.52 17.62 -0.24
C ALA A 119 10.40 16.45 -1.22
N ASN A 120 11.03 16.57 -2.40
CA ASN A 120 11.06 15.57 -3.49
C ASN A 120 9.84 15.52 -4.42
N ASP A 121 9.10 16.62 -4.57
CA ASP A 121 7.99 16.69 -5.55
C ASP A 121 8.45 16.85 -7.02
N GLY A 122 9.70 17.27 -7.24
CA GLY A 122 10.32 17.39 -8.58
C GLY A 122 11.50 16.44 -8.74
N PRO A 123 11.89 16.07 -9.99
CA PRO A 123 13.10 15.31 -10.24
C PRO A 123 14.31 16.03 -9.64
N ASP A 124 15.00 15.43 -8.69
CA ASP A 124 16.17 16.00 -8.01
C ASP A 124 15.98 17.42 -7.44
N GLY A 125 14.74 17.77 -7.05
CA GLY A 125 14.39 19.10 -6.54
C GLY A 125 14.16 20.17 -7.61
N ALA A 126 14.01 19.78 -8.87
CA ALA A 126 13.68 20.69 -9.97
C ALA A 126 12.31 21.38 -9.78
N PRO A 127 12.09 22.54 -10.42
CA PRO A 127 10.79 23.22 -10.42
C PRO A 127 9.66 22.32 -10.93
N THR A 128 8.45 22.51 -10.39
CA THR A 128 7.28 21.68 -10.70
C THR A 128 6.09 22.51 -11.21
N PRO A 129 6.21 23.20 -12.38
CA PRO A 129 5.18 24.13 -12.83
C PRO A 129 3.82 23.48 -13.12
N LEU A 130 3.78 22.23 -13.60
CA LEU A 130 2.52 21.52 -13.82
C LEU A 130 1.86 21.18 -12.48
N LEU A 131 2.64 20.69 -11.51
CA LEU A 131 2.14 20.43 -10.17
C LEU A 131 1.67 21.73 -9.49
N ASP A 132 2.43 22.82 -9.60
CA ASP A 132 2.07 24.13 -9.04
C ASP A 132 0.76 24.65 -9.62
N ALA A 133 0.58 24.52 -10.94
CA ALA A 133 -0.67 24.89 -11.61
C ALA A 133 -1.85 24.04 -11.14
N PHE A 134 -1.66 22.73 -11.03
CA PHE A 134 -2.69 21.81 -10.56
C PHE A 134 -3.08 22.09 -9.11
N VAL A 135 -2.10 22.27 -8.21
CA VAL A 135 -2.34 22.63 -6.80
C VAL A 135 -3.07 23.97 -6.69
N ARG A 136 -2.71 24.96 -7.50
CA ARG A 136 -3.38 26.27 -7.50
C ARG A 136 -4.86 26.16 -7.87
N GLU A 137 -5.21 25.30 -8.84
CA GLU A 137 -6.60 25.02 -9.20
C GLU A 137 -7.39 24.48 -8.00
N TRP A 138 -6.85 23.50 -7.28
CA TRP A 138 -7.52 22.92 -6.12
C TRP A 138 -7.55 23.85 -4.92
N ARG A 139 -6.48 24.61 -4.70
CA ARG A 139 -6.41 25.60 -3.61
C ARG A 139 -7.47 26.69 -3.76
N ALA A 140 -7.81 27.08 -4.99
CA ALA A 140 -8.85 28.06 -5.27
C ALA A 140 -10.26 27.60 -4.87
N ARG A 141 -10.46 26.29 -4.62
CA ARG A 141 -11.74 25.72 -4.15
C ARG A 141 -11.87 25.76 -2.62
N LEU A 142 -10.83 26.15 -1.89
CA LEU A 142 -10.84 26.19 -0.43
C LEU A 142 -11.43 27.52 0.09
N PRO A 143 -12.19 27.51 1.21
CA PRO A 143 -12.57 26.34 1.99
C PRO A 143 -13.73 25.56 1.37
N CYS A 144 -13.70 24.24 1.49
CA CYS A 144 -14.76 23.35 1.00
C CYS A 144 -14.94 22.14 1.93
N PRO A 145 -16.02 21.36 1.80
CA PRO A 145 -16.18 20.12 2.55
C PRO A 145 -15.00 19.17 2.32
N THR A 146 -14.37 18.72 3.41
CA THR A 146 -13.10 17.95 3.35
C THR A 146 -13.26 16.64 2.60
N LEU A 147 -14.35 15.92 2.82
CA LEU A 147 -14.59 14.64 2.16
C LEU A 147 -14.78 14.81 0.65
N ASP A 148 -15.55 15.83 0.25
CA ASP A 148 -15.79 16.14 -1.16
C ASP A 148 -14.47 16.48 -1.85
N LEU A 149 -13.62 17.30 -1.21
CA LEU A 149 -12.28 17.59 -1.72
C LEU A 149 -11.44 16.33 -1.97
N LEU A 150 -11.38 15.41 -1.00
CA LEU A 150 -10.59 14.18 -1.13
C LEU A 150 -11.13 13.28 -2.24
N VAL A 151 -12.45 13.11 -2.31
CA VAL A 151 -13.13 12.28 -3.32
C VAL A 151 -12.96 12.87 -4.72
N GLU A 152 -13.23 14.16 -4.89
CA GLU A 152 -13.14 14.86 -6.17
C GLU A 152 -11.70 14.91 -6.68
N LEU A 153 -10.73 15.19 -5.80
CA LEU A 153 -9.31 15.20 -6.18
C LEU A 153 -8.84 13.83 -6.64
N THR A 154 -9.24 12.77 -5.92
CA THR A 154 -8.90 11.38 -6.28
C THR A 154 -9.48 11.02 -7.65
N ARG A 155 -10.76 11.36 -7.88
CA ARG A 155 -11.44 11.16 -9.18
C ARG A 155 -10.81 11.97 -10.31
N ALA A 156 -10.42 13.22 -10.04
CA ALA A 156 -9.83 14.08 -11.05
C ALA A 156 -8.46 13.58 -11.51
N ILE A 157 -7.63 13.05 -10.61
CA ILE A 157 -6.36 12.41 -10.98
C ILE A 157 -6.64 11.14 -11.79
N ALA A 158 -7.59 10.30 -11.36
CA ALA A 158 -7.97 9.08 -12.08
C ALA A 158 -8.47 9.38 -13.50
N ALA A 159 -9.22 10.47 -13.69
CA ALA A 159 -9.73 10.89 -15.00
C ALA A 159 -8.66 11.53 -15.88
N ARG A 160 -7.66 12.20 -15.28
CA ARG A 160 -6.62 12.94 -16.00
C ARG A 160 -5.42 12.07 -16.40
N ILE A 161 -5.11 11.03 -15.62
CA ILE A 161 -3.90 10.22 -15.81
C ILE A 161 -4.29 8.84 -16.34
N THR A 162 -3.82 8.52 -17.55
CA THR A 162 -4.04 7.20 -18.14
C THR A 162 -3.23 6.15 -17.39
N TYR A 163 -3.90 5.14 -16.84
CA TYR A 163 -3.21 4.03 -16.18
C TYR A 163 -2.34 3.23 -17.16
N ARG A 164 -1.07 3.00 -16.79
CA ARG A 164 -0.13 2.17 -17.55
C ARG A 164 0.63 1.25 -16.61
N ILE A 165 0.75 -0.02 -17.01
CA ILE A 165 1.65 -0.96 -16.37
C ILE A 165 3.08 -0.56 -16.73
N ARG A 166 3.94 -0.44 -15.71
CA ARG A 166 5.32 -0.01 -15.85
C ARG A 166 6.28 -1.04 -15.26
N PRO A 167 7.05 -1.76 -16.08
CA PRO A 167 8.01 -2.73 -15.58
C PRO A 167 9.26 -2.08 -15.00
N GLU A 168 9.55 -0.82 -15.34
CA GLU A 168 10.74 -0.13 -14.84
C GLU A 168 10.68 0.06 -13.33
N ALA A 169 11.83 0.06 -12.66
CA ALA A 169 11.91 0.41 -11.24
C ALA A 169 11.71 1.92 -11.01
N GLY A 170 11.40 2.28 -9.76
CA GLY A 170 11.25 3.67 -9.35
C GLY A 170 9.84 4.24 -9.55
N VAL A 171 9.62 5.44 -9.04
CA VAL A 171 8.34 6.16 -9.12
C VAL A 171 8.60 7.46 -9.86
N TRP A 172 7.77 7.78 -10.85
CA TRP A 172 7.83 9.08 -11.50
C TRP A 172 7.49 10.18 -10.51
N SER A 173 8.18 11.30 -10.63
CA SER A 173 7.80 12.52 -9.93
C SER A 173 6.36 12.93 -10.31
N PRO A 174 5.68 13.67 -9.43
CA PRO A 174 4.41 14.32 -9.76
C PRO A 174 4.45 15.12 -11.07
N GLU A 175 5.55 15.82 -11.33
CA GLU A 175 5.75 16.61 -12.55
C GLU A 175 5.82 15.71 -13.79
N GLU A 176 6.61 14.64 -13.77
CA GLU A 176 6.68 13.66 -14.86
C GLU A 176 5.33 12.99 -15.11
N THR A 177 4.63 12.61 -14.04
CA THR A 177 3.31 11.98 -14.13
C THR A 177 2.29 12.90 -14.81
N LEU A 178 2.28 14.19 -14.44
CA LEU A 178 1.43 15.21 -15.07
C LEU A 178 1.85 15.48 -16.51
N SER A 179 3.16 15.55 -16.79
CA SER A 179 3.69 15.81 -18.14
C SER A 179 3.37 14.67 -19.10
N HIS A 180 3.45 13.42 -18.64
CA HIS A 180 3.11 12.25 -19.46
C HIS A 180 1.60 12.04 -19.58
N ALA A 181 0.79 12.63 -18.70
CA ALA A 181 -0.64 12.34 -18.53
C ALA A 181 -0.92 10.82 -18.43
N ALA A 182 0.06 10.08 -17.89
CA ALA A 182 0.02 8.64 -17.76
C ALA A 182 0.89 8.21 -16.58
N GLY A 183 0.62 7.03 -16.01
CA GLY A 183 1.40 6.52 -14.90
C GLY A 183 0.85 5.21 -14.36
N SER A 184 1.64 4.55 -13.54
CA SER A 184 1.24 3.36 -12.77
C SER A 184 0.58 3.75 -11.44
N CYS A 185 0.12 2.77 -10.66
CA CYS A 185 -0.50 3.00 -9.35
C CYS A 185 0.41 3.79 -8.39
N ARG A 186 1.70 3.43 -8.34
CA ARG A 186 2.72 4.14 -7.55
C ARG A 186 2.92 5.59 -7.98
N ASP A 187 2.86 5.89 -9.28
CA ASP A 187 3.09 7.24 -9.82
C ASP A 187 1.90 8.16 -9.46
N THR A 188 0.67 7.67 -9.67
CA THR A 188 -0.54 8.43 -9.35
C THR A 188 -0.78 8.59 -7.84
N ALA A 189 -0.44 7.57 -7.05
CA ALA A 189 -0.47 7.67 -5.59
C ALA A 189 0.51 8.75 -5.08
N TRP A 190 1.72 8.80 -5.65
CA TRP A 190 2.72 9.80 -5.28
C TRP A 190 2.31 11.21 -5.70
N LEU A 191 1.75 11.38 -6.91
CA LEU A 191 1.15 12.64 -7.35
C LEU A 191 0.06 13.12 -6.37
N LEU A 192 -0.87 12.24 -5.98
CA LEU A 192 -1.92 12.61 -5.01
C LEU A 192 -1.33 13.05 -3.67
N ILE A 193 -0.32 12.34 -3.16
CA ILE A 193 0.35 12.72 -1.90
C ILE A 193 0.99 14.10 -2.00
N ALA A 194 1.70 14.40 -3.10
CA ALA A 194 2.31 15.71 -3.31
C ALA A 194 1.27 16.83 -3.33
N VAL A 195 0.15 16.63 -4.04
CA VAL A 195 -0.96 17.60 -4.07
C VAL A 195 -1.56 17.79 -2.68
N LEU A 196 -1.89 16.70 -1.98
CA LEU A 196 -2.46 16.74 -0.63
C LEU A 196 -1.56 17.49 0.36
N ARG A 197 -0.25 17.22 0.34
CA ARG A 197 0.72 17.90 1.20
C ARG A 197 0.77 19.40 0.93
N ARG A 198 0.73 19.80 -0.34
CA ARG A 198 0.65 21.23 -0.73
C ARG A 198 -0.69 21.88 -0.43
N LEU A 199 -1.76 21.10 -0.21
CA LEU A 199 -3.04 21.57 0.33
C LEU A 199 -3.08 21.55 1.86
N GLY A 200 -1.98 21.17 2.53
CA GLY A 200 -1.84 21.18 3.99
C GLY A 200 -2.23 19.88 4.68
N PHE A 201 -2.57 18.81 3.95
CA PHE A 201 -2.84 17.50 4.53
C PHE A 201 -1.55 16.79 4.92
N ALA A 202 -1.60 16.02 6.01
CA ALA A 202 -0.63 14.96 6.23
C ALA A 202 -1.01 13.78 5.34
N ALA A 203 -0.11 13.39 4.43
CA ALA A 203 -0.35 12.30 3.49
C ALA A 203 0.84 11.33 3.44
N ARG A 204 0.53 10.03 3.26
CA ARG A 204 1.53 8.96 3.22
C ARG A 204 1.29 7.98 2.09
N PHE A 205 2.36 7.38 1.63
CA PHE A 205 2.36 6.35 0.60
C PHE A 205 2.02 5.00 1.23
N VAL A 206 1.21 4.21 0.54
CA VAL A 206 0.86 2.87 0.95
C VAL A 206 1.24 1.90 -0.17
N SER A 207 1.99 0.87 0.19
CA SER A 207 2.25 -0.30 -0.65
C SER A 207 1.51 -1.49 -0.05
N GLY A 208 0.76 -2.22 -0.88
CA GLY A 208 -0.02 -3.35 -0.39
C GLY A 208 -0.55 -4.28 -1.46
N TYR A 209 -1.49 -5.14 -1.09
CA TYR A 209 -2.23 -5.96 -2.03
C TYR A 209 -3.57 -5.29 -2.37
N LEU A 210 -4.01 -5.46 -3.61
CA LEU A 210 -5.38 -5.15 -4.03
C LEU A 210 -6.06 -6.43 -4.50
N PHE A 211 -7.05 -6.89 -3.75
CA PHE A 211 -7.99 -7.91 -4.19
C PHE A 211 -9.13 -7.25 -4.97
N GLN A 212 -9.39 -7.76 -6.15
CA GLN A 212 -10.42 -7.23 -7.06
C GLN A 212 -11.06 -8.36 -7.85
N PRO A 213 -12.31 -8.23 -8.32
CA PRO A 213 -12.91 -9.25 -9.19
C PRO A 213 -12.01 -9.56 -10.39
N ASP A 214 -11.75 -10.85 -10.63
CA ASP A 214 -10.99 -11.28 -11.80
C ASP A 214 -11.87 -11.15 -13.05
N LEU A 215 -11.45 -10.29 -13.97
CA LEU A 215 -12.17 -10.04 -15.23
C LEU A 215 -12.19 -11.27 -16.15
N ASN A 216 -11.22 -12.18 -16.00
CA ASN A 216 -11.09 -13.38 -16.81
C ASN A 216 -11.73 -14.61 -16.15
N ALA A 217 -12.11 -14.53 -14.87
CA ALA A 217 -12.66 -15.65 -14.13
C ALA A 217 -13.80 -15.23 -13.19
N GLN A 218 -15.03 -15.38 -13.69
CA GLN A 218 -16.25 -15.02 -12.96
C GLN A 218 -16.28 -15.65 -11.55
N GLY A 219 -16.51 -14.83 -10.53
CA GLY A 219 -16.62 -15.28 -9.14
C GLY A 219 -15.29 -15.56 -8.44
N ARG A 220 -14.15 -15.30 -9.09
CA ARG A 220 -12.82 -15.29 -8.47
C ARG A 220 -12.36 -13.86 -8.23
N LEU A 221 -11.51 -13.69 -7.23
CA LEU A 221 -10.80 -12.43 -7.01
C LEU A 221 -9.41 -12.56 -7.61
N GLY A 222 -8.97 -11.65 -8.45
CA GLY A 222 -7.55 -11.45 -8.74
C GLY A 222 -6.86 -10.71 -7.59
N CYS A 223 -5.53 -10.75 -7.56
CA CYS A 223 -4.76 -9.97 -6.62
C CYS A 223 -3.44 -9.51 -7.24
N ASP A 224 -3.13 -8.24 -7.05
CA ASP A 224 -1.87 -7.63 -7.48
C ASP A 224 -1.22 -6.84 -6.34
N LEU A 225 0.09 -6.62 -6.45
CA LEU A 225 0.75 -5.57 -5.69
C LEU A 225 0.26 -4.22 -6.20
N HIS A 226 -0.10 -3.36 -5.26
CA HIS A 226 -0.75 -2.10 -5.54
C HIS A 226 -0.22 -0.99 -4.63
N ALA A 227 -0.42 0.24 -5.07
CA ALA A 227 -0.07 1.42 -4.30
C ALA A 227 -1.18 2.45 -4.33
N TRP A 228 -1.38 3.12 -3.20
CA TRP A 228 -2.38 4.17 -3.03
C TRP A 228 -1.92 5.20 -1.99
N ALA A 229 -2.66 6.29 -1.85
CA ALA A 229 -2.38 7.33 -0.88
C ALA A 229 -3.25 7.20 0.36
N GLN A 230 -2.74 7.64 1.51
CA GLN A 230 -3.57 7.89 2.69
C GLN A 230 -3.44 9.35 3.12
N ALA A 231 -4.58 9.99 3.42
CA ALA A 231 -4.65 11.34 3.98
C ALA A 231 -5.14 11.25 5.43
N HIS A 232 -4.46 11.92 6.36
CA HIS A 232 -4.91 12.01 7.74
C HIS A 232 -5.92 13.14 7.91
N VAL A 233 -7.11 12.84 8.42
CA VAL A 233 -8.15 13.81 8.74
C VAL A 233 -8.58 13.66 10.20
N PRO A 234 -8.56 14.73 11.02
CA PRO A 234 -8.97 14.67 12.41
C PRO A 234 -10.36 14.01 12.59
N GLY A 235 -10.45 13.08 13.53
CA GLY A 235 -11.63 12.25 13.78
C GLY A 235 -11.67 10.96 12.95
N ALA A 236 -11.35 11.02 11.65
CA ALA A 236 -11.34 9.84 10.78
C ALA A 236 -10.03 9.06 10.79
N GLY A 237 -8.91 9.70 11.14
CA GLY A 237 -7.59 9.11 11.02
C GLY A 237 -7.13 9.05 9.56
N TRP A 238 -6.47 7.96 9.17
CA TRP A 238 -5.93 7.79 7.81
C TRP A 238 -6.98 7.23 6.85
N ILE A 239 -7.46 8.08 5.93
CA ILE A 239 -8.40 7.71 4.87
C ILE A 239 -7.61 7.27 3.63
N GLY A 240 -7.89 6.07 3.11
CA GLY A 240 -7.25 5.56 1.90
C GLY A 240 -7.92 6.05 0.62
N LEU A 241 -7.11 6.47 -0.34
CA LEU A 241 -7.53 7.09 -1.61
C LEU A 241 -6.76 6.43 -2.75
N ASP A 242 -7.50 5.81 -3.67
CA ASP A 242 -6.94 5.07 -4.79
C ASP A 242 -7.21 5.81 -6.10
N THR A 243 -6.17 6.45 -6.62
CA THR A 243 -6.20 7.21 -7.88
C THR A 243 -6.30 6.35 -9.13
N THR A 244 -6.13 5.02 -9.03
CA THR A 244 -6.33 4.14 -10.20
C THR A 244 -7.81 3.87 -10.46
N SER A 245 -8.61 3.71 -9.40
CA SER A 245 -10.06 3.54 -9.50
C SER A 245 -10.84 4.86 -9.35
N GLY A 246 -10.22 5.89 -8.77
CA GLY A 246 -10.91 7.14 -8.40
C GLY A 246 -11.79 7.00 -7.16
N LEU A 247 -11.54 5.98 -6.32
CA LEU A 247 -12.37 5.61 -5.17
C LEU A 247 -11.58 5.62 -3.86
N LEU A 248 -12.30 5.55 -2.74
CA LEU A 248 -11.69 5.28 -1.44
C LEU A 248 -11.24 3.82 -1.37
N ALA A 249 -10.15 3.57 -0.64
CA ALA A 249 -9.69 2.22 -0.33
C ALA A 249 -10.74 1.49 0.53
N ALA A 250 -10.99 0.22 0.23
CA ALA A 250 -12.01 -0.61 0.88
C ALA A 250 -11.43 -1.99 1.25
N GLN A 251 -12.28 -3.01 1.41
CA GLN A 251 -11.88 -4.35 1.89
C GLN A 251 -10.80 -5.03 1.04
N GLY A 252 -10.75 -4.71 -0.26
CA GLY A 252 -9.76 -5.25 -1.19
C GLY A 252 -8.35 -4.70 -0.97
N HIS A 253 -8.22 -3.54 -0.34
CA HIS A 253 -6.93 -2.88 -0.10
C HIS A 253 -6.33 -3.38 1.21
N ILE A 254 -5.31 -4.22 1.11
CA ILE A 254 -4.56 -4.74 2.27
C ILE A 254 -3.22 -4.03 2.37
N PRO A 255 -3.08 -3.01 3.25
CA PRO A 255 -1.82 -2.30 3.42
C PRO A 255 -0.74 -3.21 4.01
N LEU A 256 0.44 -3.24 3.39
CA LEU A 256 1.61 -4.00 3.87
C LEU A 256 2.70 -3.07 4.42
N ALA A 257 2.88 -1.90 3.79
CA ALA A 257 3.74 -0.86 4.29
C ALA A 257 3.16 0.53 4.04
N VAL A 258 3.38 1.42 5.00
CA VAL A 258 3.13 2.85 4.88
C VAL A 258 4.43 3.63 5.09
N ALA A 259 4.63 4.70 4.34
CA ALA A 259 5.81 5.54 4.51
C ALA A 259 5.60 6.96 4.01
N THR A 260 6.53 7.86 4.36
CA THR A 260 6.55 9.24 3.86
C THR A 260 6.99 9.34 2.40
N THR A 261 7.74 8.36 1.88
CA THR A 261 8.21 8.31 0.50
C THR A 261 8.01 6.92 -0.10
N PRO A 262 7.83 6.78 -1.43
CA PRO A 262 7.63 5.48 -2.05
C PRO A 262 8.78 4.49 -1.81
N GLN A 263 10.03 4.97 -1.81
CA GLN A 263 11.23 4.15 -1.64
C GLN A 263 11.27 3.46 -0.27
N GLN A 264 10.75 4.13 0.76
CA GLN A 264 10.67 3.58 2.12
C GLN A 264 9.56 2.53 2.28
N ALA A 265 8.60 2.48 1.35
CA ALA A 265 7.52 1.49 1.30
C ALA A 265 7.79 0.35 0.31
N ALA A 266 9.00 0.27 -0.29
CA ALA A 266 9.34 -0.77 -1.25
C ALA A 266 9.13 -2.18 -0.64
N PRO A 267 8.45 -3.11 -1.34
CA PRO A 267 8.14 -4.45 -0.84
C PRO A 267 9.37 -5.24 -0.37
N VAL A 268 10.48 -5.08 -1.09
CA VAL A 268 11.79 -5.63 -0.76
C VAL A 268 12.83 -4.54 -1.00
N SER A 269 13.71 -4.32 -0.02
CA SER A 269 14.85 -3.43 -0.19
C SER A 269 16.07 -3.96 0.54
N GLY A 270 17.27 -3.69 0.02
CA GLY A 270 18.51 -4.17 0.62
C GLY A 270 19.70 -3.92 -0.29
N LEU A 271 20.85 -4.42 0.15
CA LEU A 271 22.11 -4.31 -0.60
C LEU A 271 22.36 -5.58 -1.41
N LEU A 272 22.87 -5.42 -2.61
CA LEU A 272 23.16 -6.52 -3.54
C LEU A 272 24.46 -6.19 -4.27
N ASP A 273 25.35 -7.17 -4.39
CA ASP A 273 26.53 -7.08 -5.28
C ASP A 273 26.09 -6.71 -6.70
N ARG A 274 26.91 -5.94 -7.43
CA ARG A 274 26.62 -5.62 -8.83
C ARG A 274 26.51 -6.91 -9.67
N CYS A 275 25.32 -7.22 -10.17
CA CYS A 275 25.06 -8.42 -10.97
C CYS A 275 23.97 -8.15 -12.02
N VAL A 276 23.73 -9.12 -12.89
CA VAL A 276 22.52 -9.15 -13.72
C VAL A 276 21.49 -10.00 -12.98
N ALA A 277 20.31 -9.45 -12.76
CA ALA A 277 19.22 -10.13 -12.06
C ALA A 277 17.98 -10.22 -12.95
N THR A 278 17.32 -11.37 -12.94
CA THR A 278 15.93 -11.48 -13.42
C THR A 278 14.99 -11.44 -12.23
N PHE A 279 13.82 -10.87 -12.45
CA PHE A 279 12.80 -10.66 -11.44
C PHE A 279 11.46 -11.18 -11.95
N GLU A 280 10.78 -11.95 -11.10
CA GLU A 280 9.43 -12.44 -11.33
C GLU A 280 8.60 -12.24 -10.06
N ALA A 281 7.39 -11.72 -10.21
CA ALA A 281 6.39 -11.69 -9.14
C ALA A 281 5.08 -12.27 -9.67
N VAL A 282 4.59 -13.31 -9.02
CA VAL A 282 3.36 -14.01 -9.38
C VAL A 282 2.44 -14.04 -8.18
N MET A 283 1.17 -13.74 -8.40
CA MET A 283 0.14 -13.75 -7.38
C MET A 283 -1.02 -14.60 -7.85
N GLU A 284 -1.37 -15.57 -7.02
CA GLU A 284 -2.48 -16.48 -7.27
C GLU A 284 -3.44 -16.47 -6.10
N THR A 285 -4.71 -16.54 -6.42
CA THR A 285 -5.80 -16.48 -5.45
C THR A 285 -6.67 -17.71 -5.52
N VAL A 286 -7.06 -18.19 -4.34
CA VAL A 286 -7.97 -19.33 -4.18
C VAL A 286 -9.11 -18.91 -3.25
N PRO A 287 -10.38 -19.12 -3.64
CA PRO A 287 -11.50 -18.95 -2.73
C PRO A 287 -11.37 -19.89 -1.54
N LEU A 288 -11.60 -19.38 -0.33
CA LEU A 288 -11.68 -20.22 0.87
C LEU A 288 -13.16 -20.40 1.22
N SER A 289 -13.56 -21.65 1.45
CA SER A 289 -14.86 -21.92 2.08
C SER A 289 -14.89 -21.25 3.45
N PRO A 290 -16.02 -20.66 3.87
CA PRO A 290 -16.20 -20.21 5.24
C PRO A 290 -15.92 -21.41 6.16
N VAL A 291 -14.99 -21.25 7.10
CA VAL A 291 -14.76 -22.28 8.12
C VAL A 291 -16.07 -22.39 8.90
N ALA A 292 -16.76 -23.53 8.79
CA ALA A 292 -17.89 -23.83 9.65
C ALA A 292 -17.37 -23.82 11.10
N ASP A 293 -18.04 -23.08 11.98
CA ASP A 293 -17.72 -22.98 13.41
C ASP A 293 -17.27 -24.33 13.97
N MET A 294 -16.00 -24.43 14.36
CA MET A 294 -15.51 -25.52 15.21
C MET A 294 -15.97 -25.30 16.67
N ALA A 295 -17.29 -25.17 16.86
CA ALA A 295 -17.94 -25.08 18.16
C ALA A 295 -19.00 -26.18 18.28
N SER A 296 -18.56 -27.44 18.34
CA SER A 296 -19.36 -28.51 18.94
C SER A 296 -18.47 -29.69 19.37
N THR A 297 -17.62 -29.47 20.37
CA THR A 297 -17.22 -30.58 21.23
C THR A 297 -18.40 -30.88 22.15
N PRO A 298 -19.05 -32.06 22.10
CA PRO A 298 -20.11 -32.37 23.04
C PRO A 298 -19.50 -32.48 24.43
N ARG A 299 -19.92 -31.62 25.35
CA ARG A 299 -19.67 -31.81 26.79
C ARG A 299 -20.25 -33.18 27.16
N ARG A 300 -19.38 -34.15 27.46
CA ARG A 300 -19.77 -35.39 28.13
C ARG A 300 -20.50 -35.00 29.42
N ALA A 301 -21.77 -35.36 29.51
CA ALA A 301 -22.52 -35.33 30.75
C ALA A 301 -21.86 -36.32 31.71
N ILE A 302 -21.36 -35.80 32.84
CA ILE A 302 -20.94 -36.61 33.98
C ILE A 302 -22.22 -36.81 34.81
N HIS A 303 -22.72 -38.04 34.85
CA HIS A 303 -23.77 -38.43 35.80
C HIS A 303 -23.15 -38.56 37.20
N PRO A 304 -23.73 -37.95 38.25
CA PRO A 304 -23.36 -38.27 39.62
C PRO A 304 -24.03 -39.58 40.05
N SER A 305 -23.27 -40.39 40.79
CA SER A 305 -23.77 -41.49 41.63
C SER A 305 -24.15 -40.96 42.99
#